data_AF-A0A0F9J713-F1
#
_entry.id   AF-A0A0F9J713-F1
#
_cell.length_a   1.000
_cell.length_b   1.000
_cell.length_c   1.000
_cell.angle_alpha   90.00
_cell.angle_beta   90.00
_cell.angle_gamma   90.00
#
_symmetry.space_group_name_H-M   'P 1'
#
loop_
_entity.id
_entity.type
_entity.pdbx_description
1 polymer ?
#
loop_
_entity_poly.entity_id
_entity_poly.type
_entity_poly.pdbx_seq_one_letter_code
_entity_poly.pdbx_strand_id
1 'polypeptide(L)'
;MPNKGKTTATPPAKVLCTYCGKTITKGKTIAAGHGARCAAMQQQFTPAKLQKHYAKISVAVAPQGFITVGNLHKTIVAKKHNVPGLTIAKMVKGFGTDRASKPPVHPIMQVYYLPNRHRVINGWLATTPGLQAMATGNFDNAPTPPKVQTI
;
A
#
# COMPACT_ATOMS: atom_id res chain seq x y z
N MET A 1 46.46 0.67 8.85
CA MET A 1 45.04 0.96 9.10
C MET A 1 44.61 2.14 8.22
N PRO A 2 43.85 1.95 7.13
CA PRO A 2 43.36 3.06 6.33
C PRO A 2 41.99 3.54 6.85
N ASN A 3 41.92 4.86 7.06
CA ASN A 3 40.78 5.64 7.50
C ASN A 3 39.52 5.37 6.65
N LYS A 4 38.41 4.98 7.28
CA LYS A 4 37.07 5.00 6.67
C LYS A 4 36.67 6.46 6.46
N GLY A 5 36.95 6.98 5.27
CA GLY A 5 36.42 8.26 4.81
C GLY A 5 34.91 8.29 5.01
N LYS A 6 34.44 9.15 5.91
CA LYS A 6 33.03 9.43 6.15
C LYS A 6 32.50 10.09 4.87
N THR A 7 31.85 9.31 4.01
CA THR A 7 31.12 9.87 2.88
C THR A 7 29.96 10.69 3.44
N THR A 8 30.13 12.02 3.47
CA THR A 8 29.04 12.98 3.62
C THR A 8 28.14 12.84 2.40
N ALA A 9 27.19 11.90 2.47
CA ALA A 9 26.12 11.81 1.51
C ALA A 9 25.32 13.11 1.60
N THR A 10 25.47 13.98 0.60
CA THR A 10 24.63 15.17 0.43
C THR A 10 23.17 14.74 0.60
N PRO A 11 22.42 15.28 1.58
CA PRO A 11 21.04 14.88 1.76
C PRO A 11 20.30 15.16 0.45
N PRO A 12 19.59 14.16 -0.11
CA PRO A 12 18.89 14.34 -1.37
C PRO A 12 17.96 15.56 -1.27
N ALA A 13 18.04 16.45 -2.26
CA ALA A 13 17.22 17.66 -2.32
C ALA A 13 15.75 17.29 -2.07
N LYS A 14 15.16 17.83 -1.01
CA LYS A 14 13.78 17.51 -0.61
C LYS A 14 12.85 18.03 -1.71
N VAL A 15 12.00 17.18 -2.27
CA VAL A 15 11.02 17.58 -3.29
C VAL A 15 9.62 17.56 -2.67
N LEU A 16 8.92 18.69 -2.73
CA LEU A 16 7.52 18.76 -2.33
C LEU A 16 6.65 18.16 -3.43
N CYS A 17 5.71 17.29 -3.07
CA CYS A 17 4.67 16.89 -4.02
C CYS A 17 3.75 18.08 -4.29
N THR A 18 3.63 18.48 -5.57
CA THR A 18 2.83 19.64 -6.00
C THR A 18 1.32 19.47 -5.76
N TYR A 19 0.85 18.24 -5.57
CA TYR A 19 -0.57 17.95 -5.36
C TYR A 19 -0.95 17.78 -3.88
N CYS A 20 -0.21 16.94 -3.15
CA CYS A 20 -0.58 16.61 -1.76
C CYS A 20 0.29 17.33 -0.71
N GLY A 21 1.22 18.18 -1.13
CA GLY A 21 2.12 18.93 -0.25
C GLY A 21 3.12 18.07 0.55
N LYS A 22 3.12 16.74 0.36
CA LYS A 22 4.03 15.86 1.11
C LYS A 22 5.47 16.01 0.64
N THR A 23 6.37 16.16 1.60
CA THR A 23 7.81 16.23 1.36
C THR A 23 8.38 14.85 1.09
N ILE A 24 8.97 14.68 -0.09
CA ILE A 24 9.69 13.48 -0.50
C ILE A 24 11.17 13.70 -0.18
N THR A 25 11.72 12.82 0.65
CA THR A 25 13.08 12.93 1.18
C THR A 25 14.01 11.81 0.71
N LYS A 26 13.51 10.82 -0.03
CA LYS A 26 14.31 9.69 -0.51
C LYS A 26 14.77 9.95 -1.94
N GLY A 27 16.09 10.08 -2.15
CA GLY A 27 16.68 10.41 -3.46
C GLY A 27 16.23 9.49 -4.62
N LYS A 28 16.19 8.17 -4.40
CA LYS A 28 15.67 7.21 -5.39
C LYS A 28 14.20 7.47 -5.77
N THR A 29 13.38 7.91 -4.83
CA THR A 29 11.96 8.20 -5.05
C THR A 29 11.78 9.51 -5.82
N ILE A 30 12.66 10.49 -5.57
CA ILE A 30 12.70 11.76 -6.27
C ILE A 30 13.15 11.55 -7.73
N ALA A 31 14.23 10.79 -7.95
CA ALA A 31 14.70 10.41 -9.28
C ALA A 31 13.64 9.67 -10.11
N ALA A 32 12.76 8.90 -9.45
CA ALA A 32 11.64 8.22 -10.09
C ALA A 32 10.41 9.12 -10.35
N GLY A 33 10.53 10.45 -10.23
CA GLY A 33 9.48 11.41 -10.62
C GLY A 33 8.26 11.45 -9.69
N HIS A 34 8.36 10.92 -8.47
CA HIS A 34 7.21 10.83 -7.57
C HIS A 34 6.61 12.18 -7.14
N GLY A 35 7.37 13.28 -7.21
CA GLY A 35 6.85 14.63 -6.96
C GLY A 35 5.72 15.03 -7.92
N ALA A 36 5.85 14.63 -9.20
CA ALA A 36 4.88 14.90 -10.27
C ALA A 36 3.85 13.78 -10.47
N ARG A 37 4.13 12.57 -9.98
CA ARG A 37 3.26 11.39 -10.15
C ARG A 37 1.85 11.58 -9.58
N CYS A 38 1.72 12.32 -8.49
CA CYS A 38 0.40 12.65 -7.93
C CYS A 38 -0.41 13.61 -8.83
N ALA A 39 0.24 14.48 -9.61
CA ALA A 39 -0.45 15.35 -10.57
C ALA A 39 -0.96 14.56 -11.79
N ALA A 40 -0.17 13.59 -12.30
CA ALA A 40 -0.62 12.69 -13.36
C ALA A 40 -1.82 11.81 -12.93
N MET A 41 -1.82 11.34 -11.67
CA MET A 41 -2.99 10.64 -11.08
C MET A 41 -4.23 11.54 -10.98
N GLN A 42 -4.07 12.85 -10.82
CA GLN A 42 -5.18 13.78 -10.69
C GLN A 42 -5.97 13.94 -12.00
N GLN A 43 -5.31 13.80 -13.17
CA GLN A 43 -6.01 13.77 -14.46
C GLN A 43 -7.00 12.59 -14.57
N GLN A 44 -6.81 11.53 -13.78
CA GLN A 44 -7.67 10.34 -13.81
C GLN A 44 -8.82 10.41 -12.78
N PHE A 45 -8.71 11.24 -11.73
CA PHE A 45 -9.71 11.34 -10.66
C PHE A 45 -10.09 12.80 -10.39
N THR A 46 -11.28 13.20 -10.86
CA THR A 46 -11.91 14.45 -10.40
C THR A 46 -12.23 14.38 -8.91
N PRO A 47 -12.34 15.51 -8.18
CA PRO A 47 -12.70 15.52 -6.76
C PRO A 47 -13.97 14.69 -6.45
N ALA A 48 -15.00 14.82 -7.29
CA ALA A 48 -16.24 14.04 -7.17
C ALA A 48 -16.03 12.53 -7.39
N LYS A 49 -15.19 12.13 -8.35
CA LYS A 49 -14.83 10.71 -8.55
C LYS A 49 -14.04 10.17 -7.35
N LEU A 50 -13.16 10.98 -6.79
CA LEU A 50 -12.37 10.63 -5.61
C LEU A 50 -13.27 10.44 -4.37
N GLN A 51 -14.24 11.33 -4.17
CA GLN A 51 -15.21 11.23 -3.08
C GLN A 51 -16.09 9.99 -3.21
N LYS A 52 -16.62 9.72 -4.40
CA LYS A 52 -17.38 8.48 -4.69
C LYS A 52 -16.52 7.22 -4.51
N HIS A 53 -15.25 7.29 -4.90
CA HIS A 53 -14.29 6.20 -4.68
C HIS A 53 -14.12 5.94 -3.19
N TYR A 54 -13.84 6.98 -2.41
CA TYR A 54 -13.64 6.84 -0.97
C TYR A 54 -14.90 6.36 -0.24
N ALA A 55 -16.10 6.79 -0.61
CA ALA A 55 -17.34 6.25 -0.01
C ALA A 55 -17.43 4.73 -0.16
N LYS A 56 -17.06 4.18 -1.33
CA LYS A 56 -17.07 2.72 -1.58
C LYS A 56 -16.04 1.92 -0.80
N ILE A 57 -15.02 2.57 -0.25
CA ILE A 57 -13.90 1.90 0.41
C ILE A 57 -13.58 2.51 1.78
N SER A 58 -14.50 3.28 2.36
CA SER A 58 -14.35 3.83 3.71
C SER A 58 -15.27 3.10 4.66
N VAL A 59 -14.81 2.89 5.87
CA VAL A 59 -15.54 2.21 6.95
C VAL A 59 -15.38 3.03 8.23
N ALA A 60 -16.43 3.07 9.06
CA ALA A 60 -16.38 3.83 10.30
C ALA A 60 -15.41 3.21 11.33
N VAL A 61 -15.38 1.88 11.41
CA VAL A 61 -14.57 1.10 12.35
C VAL A 61 -13.89 -0.05 11.61
N ALA A 62 -12.73 -0.49 12.10
CA ALA A 62 -12.04 -1.64 11.54
C ALA A 62 -12.90 -2.90 11.71
N PRO A 63 -13.23 -3.63 10.62
CA PRO A 63 -13.99 -4.87 10.74
C PRO A 63 -13.22 -5.93 11.53
N GLN A 64 -13.93 -6.87 12.15
CA GLN A 64 -13.30 -7.95 12.88
C GLN A 64 -12.39 -8.79 11.96
N GLY A 65 -11.21 -9.13 12.48
CA GLY A 65 -10.21 -9.89 11.73
C GLY A 65 -9.40 -9.06 10.73
N PHE A 66 -9.57 -7.73 10.68
CA PHE A 66 -8.75 -6.86 9.84
C PHE A 66 -7.51 -6.36 10.60
N ILE A 67 -6.43 -6.17 9.86
CA ILE A 67 -5.19 -5.57 10.33
C ILE A 67 -4.90 -4.30 9.55
N THR A 68 -4.06 -3.42 10.10
CA THR A 68 -3.58 -2.28 9.33
C THR A 68 -2.66 -2.75 8.19
N VAL A 69 -2.70 -2.05 7.06
CA VAL A 69 -1.74 -2.26 5.96
C VAL A 69 -0.30 -2.05 6.44
N GLY A 70 -0.09 -1.17 7.43
CA GLY A 70 1.21 -1.00 8.08
C GLY A 70 1.70 -2.26 8.78
N ASN A 71 0.81 -2.99 9.47
CA ASN A 71 1.15 -4.28 10.10
C ASN A 71 1.44 -5.35 9.05
N LEU A 72 0.65 -5.44 7.98
CA LEU A 72 0.91 -6.37 6.88
C LEU A 72 2.28 -6.09 6.22
N HIS A 73 2.60 -4.82 5.98
CA HIS A 73 3.91 -4.41 5.44
C HIS A 73 5.06 -4.89 6.35
N LYS A 74 4.95 -4.71 7.67
CA LYS A 74 5.94 -5.21 8.64
C LYS A 74 6.08 -6.73 8.58
N THR A 75 4.95 -7.46 8.54
CA THR A 75 4.96 -8.92 8.43
C THR A 75 5.66 -9.40 7.16
N ILE A 76 5.39 -8.76 6.01
CA ILE A 76 6.05 -9.12 4.76
C ILE A 76 7.55 -8.82 4.84
N VAL A 77 7.97 -7.66 5.38
CA VAL A 77 9.39 -7.36 5.55
C VAL A 77 10.10 -8.42 6.40
N ALA A 78 9.46 -8.89 7.47
CA ALA A 78 10.01 -9.91 8.35
C ALA A 78 10.06 -11.31 7.69
N LYS A 79 9.06 -11.68 6.88
CA LYS A 79 8.89 -13.06 6.39
C LYS A 79 9.21 -13.28 4.92
N LYS A 80 9.42 -12.23 4.11
CA LYS A 80 9.68 -12.35 2.65
C LYS A 80 10.88 -13.22 2.28
N HIS A 81 11.85 -13.35 3.17
CA HIS A 81 13.02 -14.21 2.95
C HIS A 81 12.66 -15.70 2.95
N ASN A 82 11.54 -16.07 3.60
CA ASN A 82 11.05 -17.45 3.71
C ASN A 82 9.94 -17.77 2.70
N VAL A 83 9.54 -16.80 1.87
CA VAL A 83 8.45 -16.96 0.89
C VAL A 83 8.95 -16.47 -0.48
N PRO A 84 9.45 -17.36 -1.34
CA PRO A 84 9.96 -16.99 -2.65
C PRO A 84 8.95 -16.17 -3.46
N GLY A 85 9.40 -15.08 -4.07
CA GLY A 85 8.54 -14.19 -4.89
C GLY A 85 7.68 -13.19 -4.10
N LEU A 86 7.63 -13.27 -2.77
CA LEU A 86 6.91 -12.31 -1.95
C LEU A 86 7.65 -10.96 -1.91
N THR A 87 6.95 -9.90 -2.32
CA THR A 87 7.49 -8.53 -2.29
C THR A 87 6.44 -7.52 -1.87
N ILE A 88 6.89 -6.36 -1.39
CA ILE A 88 5.99 -5.21 -1.14
C ILE A 88 5.30 -4.77 -2.43
N ALA A 89 5.96 -4.90 -3.58
CA ALA A 89 5.35 -4.59 -4.87
C ALA A 89 4.17 -5.50 -5.19
N LYS A 90 4.24 -6.79 -4.87
CA LYS A 90 3.12 -7.74 -5.01
C LYS A 90 1.94 -7.35 -4.12
N MET A 91 2.21 -6.99 -2.86
CA MET A 91 1.20 -6.45 -1.94
C MET A 91 0.49 -5.22 -2.53
N VAL A 92 1.25 -4.21 -2.97
CA VAL A 92 0.68 -2.97 -3.53
C VAL A 92 -0.10 -3.23 -4.82
N LYS A 93 0.40 -4.11 -5.71
CA LYS A 93 -0.34 -4.52 -6.91
C LYS A 93 -1.65 -5.22 -6.55
N GLY A 94 -1.61 -6.09 -5.54
CA GLY A 94 -2.78 -6.84 -5.09
C GLY A 94 -3.93 -5.96 -4.59
N PHE A 95 -3.62 -4.83 -3.95
CA PHE A 95 -4.63 -3.87 -3.46
C PHE A 95 -5.24 -2.99 -4.56
N GLY A 96 -4.79 -3.14 -5.81
CA GLY A 96 -5.19 -2.23 -6.87
C GLY A 96 -4.37 -0.94 -6.90
N THR A 97 -3.08 -1.02 -6.56
CA THR A 97 -2.08 0.07 -6.60
C THR A 97 -2.29 1.17 -5.54
N ASP A 98 -1.60 2.30 -5.69
CA ASP A 98 -1.73 3.39 -4.75
C ASP A 98 -3.16 3.93 -4.74
N ARG A 99 -3.65 4.26 -3.54
CA ARG A 99 -5.05 4.60 -3.25
C ARG A 99 -6.10 3.53 -3.56
N ALA A 100 -5.71 2.29 -3.89
CA ALA A 100 -6.64 1.27 -4.40
C ALA A 100 -7.40 1.79 -5.63
N SER A 101 -6.71 2.52 -6.52
CA SER A 101 -7.30 3.15 -7.70
C SER A 101 -7.74 2.15 -8.78
N LYS A 102 -7.24 0.92 -8.71
CA LYS A 102 -7.69 -0.22 -9.50
C LYS A 102 -8.47 -1.19 -8.61
N PRO A 103 -9.32 -2.05 -9.20
CA PRO A 103 -9.89 -3.18 -8.46
C PRO A 103 -8.77 -4.04 -7.84
N PRO A 104 -9.00 -4.61 -6.65
CA PRO A 104 -8.06 -5.57 -6.07
C PRO A 104 -8.02 -6.83 -6.94
N VAL A 105 -6.89 -7.54 -6.90
CA VAL A 105 -6.72 -8.80 -7.65
C VAL A 105 -7.65 -9.92 -7.16
N HIS A 106 -8.08 -9.83 -5.91
CA HIS A 106 -9.03 -10.74 -5.29
C HIS A 106 -9.84 -9.98 -4.23
N PRO A 107 -11.13 -10.29 -3.98
CA PRO A 107 -11.94 -9.61 -2.97
C PRO A 107 -11.31 -9.56 -1.57
N ILE A 108 -10.54 -10.57 -1.17
CA ILE A 108 -9.83 -10.59 0.12
C ILE A 108 -8.74 -9.51 0.24
N MET A 109 -8.22 -9.04 -0.90
CA MET A 109 -7.21 -7.99 -1.00
C MET A 109 -7.82 -6.59 -0.98
N GLN A 110 -9.14 -6.47 -0.85
CA GLN A 110 -9.82 -5.17 -0.75
C GLN A 110 -9.36 -4.43 0.50
N VAL A 111 -8.85 -3.23 0.29
CA VAL A 111 -8.44 -2.31 1.35
C VAL A 111 -9.59 -1.36 1.67
N TYR A 112 -9.76 -1.07 2.96
CA TYR A 112 -10.68 -0.04 3.45
C TYR A 112 -9.94 1.07 4.19
N TYR A 113 -10.49 2.28 4.14
CA TYR A 113 -10.03 3.46 4.85
C TYR A 113 -10.84 3.65 6.12
N LEU A 114 -10.14 3.83 7.23
CA LEU A 114 -10.71 4.30 8.48
C LEU A 114 -10.85 5.83 8.48
N PRO A 115 -11.65 6.42 9.37
CA PRO A 115 -11.84 7.88 9.44
C PRO A 115 -10.53 8.64 9.67
N ASN A 116 -9.58 8.03 10.40
CA ASN A 116 -8.23 8.56 10.61
C ASN A 116 -7.28 8.37 9.40
N ARG A 117 -7.80 8.00 8.23
CA ARG A 117 -7.07 7.71 6.98
C ARG A 117 -6.10 6.52 7.05
N HIS A 118 -6.12 5.74 8.12
CA HIS A 118 -5.42 4.46 8.14
C HIS A 118 -6.12 3.48 7.21
N ARG A 119 -5.32 2.61 6.60
CA ARG A 119 -5.82 1.55 5.71
C ARG A 119 -5.84 0.23 6.46
N VAL A 120 -6.95 -0.47 6.37
CA VAL A 120 -7.15 -1.81 6.93
C VAL A 120 -7.43 -2.81 5.84
N ILE A 121 -7.06 -4.06 6.10
CA ILE A 121 -7.21 -5.18 5.17
C ILE A 121 -7.42 -6.47 5.95
N ASN A 122 -7.99 -7.50 5.33
CA ASN A 122 -8.21 -8.79 5.96
C ASN A 122 -6.90 -9.38 6.52
N GLY A 123 -6.92 -9.74 7.81
CA GLY A 123 -5.77 -10.24 8.55
C GLY A 123 -5.25 -11.60 8.10
N TRP A 124 -6.07 -12.38 7.40
CA TRP A 124 -5.63 -13.65 6.79
C TRP A 124 -4.42 -13.46 5.88
N LEU A 125 -4.27 -12.30 5.23
CA LEU A 125 -3.12 -11.99 4.38
C LEU A 125 -1.78 -11.92 5.12
N ALA A 126 -1.77 -11.82 6.44
CA ALA A 126 -0.56 -11.90 7.26
C ALA A 126 -0.20 -13.32 7.69
N THR A 127 -1.03 -14.32 7.38
CA THR A 127 -0.77 -15.74 7.65
C THR A 127 0.15 -16.35 6.58
N THR A 128 0.77 -17.50 6.86
CA THR A 128 1.61 -18.19 5.85
C THR A 128 0.87 -18.49 4.55
N PRO A 129 -0.37 -19.05 4.56
CA PRO A 129 -1.15 -19.22 3.34
C PRO A 129 -1.42 -17.91 2.59
N GLY A 130 -1.77 -16.84 3.30
CA GLY A 130 -2.01 -15.53 2.68
C GLY A 130 -0.76 -14.91 2.06
N LEU A 131 0.39 -15.08 2.70
CA LEU A 131 1.69 -14.63 2.17
C LEU A 131 2.08 -15.42 0.90
N GLN A 132 1.88 -16.73 0.89
CA GLN A 132 2.11 -17.58 -0.29
C GLN A 132 1.17 -17.20 -1.44
N ALA A 133 -0.11 -17.00 -1.15
CA ALA A 133 -1.12 -16.55 -2.11
C ALA A 133 -0.73 -15.21 -2.77
N MET A 134 -0.23 -14.25 -1.99
CA MET A 134 0.27 -12.98 -2.54
C MET A 134 1.55 -13.15 -3.39
N ALA A 135 2.42 -14.08 -3.03
CA ALA A 135 3.65 -14.32 -3.78
C ALA A 135 3.34 -14.90 -5.17
N THR A 136 2.51 -15.94 -5.21
CA THR A 136 2.11 -16.65 -6.43
C THR A 136 1.05 -15.89 -7.23
N GLY A 137 0.20 -15.11 -6.56
CA GLY A 137 -1.00 -14.52 -7.15
C GLY A 137 -2.20 -15.47 -7.19
N ASN A 138 -2.10 -16.66 -6.59
CA ASN A 138 -3.19 -17.63 -6.49
C ASN A 138 -3.92 -17.45 -5.15
N PHE A 139 -5.23 -17.16 -5.21
CA PHE A 139 -6.09 -16.96 -4.04
C PHE A 139 -7.22 -18.00 -3.93
N ASP A 140 -7.09 -19.15 -4.59
CA ASP A 140 -8.16 -20.17 -4.67
C ASP A 140 -8.57 -20.69 -3.28
N ASN A 141 -7.61 -20.73 -2.35
CA ASN A 141 -7.82 -21.15 -0.96
C ASN A 141 -8.04 -19.98 0.01
N ALA A 142 -8.28 -18.76 -0.50
CA ALA A 142 -8.57 -17.62 0.34
C ALA A 142 -9.95 -17.78 0.98
N PRO A 143 -10.11 -17.47 2.28
CA PRO A 143 -11.42 -17.46 2.90
C PRO A 143 -12.31 -16.41 2.24
N THR A 144 -13.61 -16.65 2.26
CA THR A 144 -14.58 -15.64 1.84
C THR A 144 -14.41 -14.41 2.74
N PRO A 145 -14.14 -13.22 2.18
CA PRO A 145 -14.02 -12.02 2.98
C PRO A 145 -15.36 -11.73 3.68
N PRO A 146 -15.33 -11.24 4.94
CA PRO A 146 -16.56 -10.89 5.63
C PRO A 146 -17.24 -9.72 4.92
N LYS A 147 -18.57 -9.65 5.02
CA LYS A 147 -19.32 -8.50 4.51
C LYS A 147 -18.91 -7.25 5.30
N VAL A 148 -18.39 -6.26 4.60
CA VAL A 148 -17.97 -4.98 5.19
C VAL A 148 -18.99 -3.91 4.81
N GLN A 149 -19.54 -3.24 5.82
CA GLN A 149 -20.42 -2.10 5.62
C GLN A 149 -19.59 -0.83 5.45
N THR A 150 -19.71 -0.20 4.29
CA THR A 150 -19.05 1.06 3.96
C THR A 150 -19.96 2.25 4.28
N ILE A 151 -19.37 3.43 4.43
CA ILE A 151 -20.06 4.69 4.77
C ILE A 151 -20.26 5.60 3.55
#